data_AF-A0A7X5VPM5-F1
#
_entry.id   AF-A0A7X5VPM5-F1
#
_cell.length_a   1.000
_cell.length_b   1.000
_cell.length_c   1.000
_cell.angle_alpha   90.00
_cell.angle_beta   90.00
_cell.angle_gamma   90.00
#
_symmetry.space_group_name_H-M   'P 1'
#
loop_
_entity.id
_entity.type
_entity.pdbx_description
1 polymer ?
#
loop_
_entity_poly.entity_id
_entity_poly.type
_entity_poly.pdbx_seq_one_letter_code
_entity_poly.pdbx_strand_id
1 'polypeptide(L)'
;MSEPVTGRLISIDVTQGARLNDVALLRGRLPEPDRPGEVLVGEGFALAHDLDPGASFFAVINGRKRELSVVGIGLSPEFVYAIRPGDLMPDDSRFGVMWMDRKALATAFDMEGGFNDVTLKLAPGASAAEAVAYLDRLLERYGGLGAFPRSLQISHWYLDSELRQLRGFGMFVPVVFLSVAAFLLNVVLRR
;
A
#
# COMPACT_ATOMS: atom_id res chain seq x y z
N MET A 1 -28.44 1.40 1.00
CA MET A 1 -27.93 0.28 1.82
C MET A 1 -26.48 0.59 2.11
N SER A 2 -26.05 0.59 3.38
CA SER A 2 -24.64 0.79 3.73
C SER A 2 -23.85 -0.45 3.33
N GLU A 3 -23.02 -0.35 2.30
CA GLU A 3 -22.14 -1.46 1.90
C GLU A 3 -21.07 -1.70 2.99
N PRO A 4 -20.67 -2.97 3.22
CA PRO A 4 -19.66 -3.29 4.20
C PRO A 4 -18.28 -2.80 3.73
N VAL A 5 -17.60 -2.05 4.59
CA VAL A 5 -16.21 -1.63 4.40
C VAL A 5 -15.28 -2.81 4.65
N THR A 6 -14.30 -3.01 3.76
CA THR A 6 -13.28 -4.06 3.88
C THR A 6 -11.97 -3.45 4.35
N GLY A 7 -11.32 -4.07 5.35
CA GLY A 7 -10.02 -3.64 5.84
C GLY A 7 -8.92 -4.67 5.56
N ARG A 8 -7.71 -4.22 5.25
CA ARG A 8 -6.49 -5.02 5.30
C ARG A 8 -5.66 -4.63 6.53
N LEU A 9 -5.49 -5.59 7.43
CA LEU A 9 -4.65 -5.42 8.62
C LEU A 9 -3.23 -5.90 8.32
N ILE A 10 -2.26 -5.06 8.64
CA ILE A 10 -0.82 -5.34 8.47
C ILE A 10 -0.18 -5.32 9.86
N SER A 11 0.59 -6.36 10.18
CA SER A 11 1.36 -6.37 11.42
C SER A 11 2.61 -5.52 11.29
N ILE A 12 2.89 -4.71 12.30
CA ILE A 12 4.14 -3.95 12.42
C ILE A 12 4.87 -4.33 13.70
N ASP A 13 6.19 -4.33 13.61
CA ASP A 13 7.06 -4.59 14.74
C ASP A 13 7.52 -3.26 15.32
N VAL A 14 6.76 -2.73 16.28
CA VAL A 14 6.98 -1.38 16.84
C VAL A 14 8.31 -1.31 17.62
N THR A 15 8.83 -2.46 18.06
CA THR A 15 10.06 -2.53 18.86
C THR A 15 11.33 -2.58 18.02
N GLN A 16 11.22 -3.01 16.76
CA GLN A 16 12.34 -3.09 15.84
C GLN A 16 12.28 -1.87 14.93
N GLY A 17 13.35 -1.06 14.93
CA GLY A 17 13.40 0.19 14.15
C GLY A 17 13.17 0.00 12.64
N ALA A 18 13.32 1.10 11.89
CA ALA A 18 12.86 1.19 10.50
C ALA A 18 13.18 -0.03 9.62
N ARG A 19 12.12 -0.71 9.17
CA ARG A 19 12.18 -1.85 8.26
C ARG A 19 11.94 -1.43 6.81
N LEU A 20 12.05 -2.39 5.90
CA LEU A 20 11.59 -2.22 4.53
C LEU A 20 10.10 -1.89 4.54
N ASN A 21 9.69 -0.88 3.76
CA ASN A 21 8.31 -0.40 3.63
C ASN A 21 7.65 0.04 4.95
N ASP A 22 8.44 0.55 5.89
CA ASP A 22 7.93 1.03 7.17
C ASP A 22 6.84 2.10 7.03
N VAL A 23 6.00 2.19 8.05
CA VAL A 23 4.92 3.16 8.10
C VAL A 23 5.49 4.53 8.47
N ALA A 24 5.38 5.47 7.55
CA ALA A 24 5.62 6.87 7.83
C ALA A 24 4.44 7.43 8.64
N LEU A 25 4.69 7.72 9.91
CA LEU A 25 3.70 8.34 10.80
C LEU A 25 3.48 9.81 10.40
N LEU A 26 2.22 10.17 10.12
CA LEU A 26 1.83 11.54 9.80
C LEU A 26 1.31 12.28 11.03
N ARG A 27 0.45 11.62 11.81
CA ARG A 27 -0.22 12.20 12.99
C ARG A 27 -0.38 11.13 14.07
N GLY A 28 -0.39 11.56 15.35
CA GLY A 28 -0.57 10.67 16.49
C GLY A 28 0.71 9.93 16.88
N ARG A 29 0.59 8.62 17.13
CA ARG A 29 1.71 7.75 17.53
C ARG A 29 1.56 6.34 16.96
N LEU A 30 2.64 5.57 16.99
CA LEU A 30 2.59 4.12 16.72
C LEU A 30 1.76 3.39 17.80
N PRO A 31 1.17 2.22 17.49
CA PRO A 31 0.50 1.36 18.45
C PRO A 31 1.49 0.93 19.54
N GLU A 32 1.05 0.93 20.80
CA GLU A 32 1.89 0.46 21.89
C GLU A 32 1.96 -1.08 21.88
N PRO A 33 3.14 -1.67 22.16
CA PRO A 33 3.23 -3.08 22.50
C PRO A 33 2.24 -3.42 23.62
N ASP A 34 1.59 -4.57 23.52
CA ASP A 34 0.62 -5.08 24.51
C ASP A 34 -0.72 -4.32 24.60
N ARG A 35 -1.02 -3.41 23.64
CA ARG A 35 -2.35 -2.82 23.47
C ARG A 35 -3.04 -3.28 22.18
N PRO A 36 -3.76 -4.42 22.20
CA PRO A 36 -4.20 -5.10 20.99
C PRO A 36 -5.34 -4.42 20.22
N GLY A 37 -5.96 -3.39 20.80
CA GLY A 37 -7.00 -2.59 20.13
C GLY A 37 -6.45 -1.36 19.40
N GLU A 38 -5.16 -1.04 19.55
CA GLU A 38 -4.60 0.16 18.93
C GLU A 38 -4.25 -0.07 17.46
N VAL A 39 -4.62 0.90 16.62
CA VAL A 39 -4.43 0.82 15.18
C VAL A 39 -3.93 2.15 14.61
N LEU A 40 -3.00 2.06 13.67
CA LEU A 40 -2.69 3.13 12.72
C LEU A 40 -3.58 2.98 11.49
N VAL A 41 -4.15 4.07 11.03
CA VAL A 41 -5.05 4.08 9.88
C VAL A 41 -4.36 4.74 8.68
N GLY A 42 -4.57 4.20 7.48
CA GLY A 42 -4.11 4.83 6.24
C GLY A 42 -4.78 6.19 6.02
N GLU A 43 -4.02 7.18 5.56
CA GLU A 43 -4.53 8.56 5.39
C GLU A 43 -5.80 8.66 4.55
N GLY A 44 -5.85 8.00 3.38
CA GLY A 44 -7.03 8.03 2.50
C GLY A 44 -8.30 7.54 3.22
N PHE A 45 -8.20 6.39 3.90
CA PHE A 45 -9.29 5.83 4.69
C PHE A 45 -9.69 6.74 5.86
N ALA A 46 -8.70 7.33 6.54
CA ALA A 46 -8.95 8.24 7.64
C ALA A 46 -9.73 9.49 7.17
N LEU A 47 -9.34 10.07 6.03
CA LEU A 47 -10.04 11.20 5.42
C LEU A 47 -11.45 10.83 4.94
N ALA A 48 -11.63 9.67 4.32
CA ALA A 48 -12.92 9.23 3.80
C ALA A 48 -13.96 8.94 4.90
N HIS A 49 -13.50 8.65 6.12
CA HIS A 49 -14.34 8.30 7.27
C HIS A 49 -14.25 9.29 8.44
N ASP A 50 -13.67 10.48 8.23
CA ASP A 50 -13.48 11.51 9.25
C ASP A 50 -12.83 10.98 10.55
N LEU A 51 -11.83 10.10 10.40
CA LEU A 51 -11.12 9.49 11.52
C LEU A 51 -9.87 10.31 11.89
N ASP A 52 -9.78 10.66 13.16
CA ASP A 52 -8.60 11.28 13.76
C ASP A 52 -8.07 10.43 14.93
N PRO A 53 -6.80 10.61 15.34
CA PRO A 53 -6.28 9.98 16.54
C PRO A 53 -7.17 10.26 17.76
N GLY A 54 -7.60 9.21 18.45
CA GLY A 54 -8.58 9.24 19.54
C GLY A 54 -9.97 8.70 19.15
N ALA A 55 -10.27 8.56 17.86
CA ALA A 55 -11.50 7.91 17.41
C ALA A 55 -11.47 6.39 17.68
N SER A 56 -12.65 5.77 17.78
CA SER A 56 -12.79 4.32 17.80
C SER A 56 -13.86 3.85 16.83
N PHE A 57 -13.70 2.62 16.34
CA PHE A 57 -14.68 1.95 15.49
C PHE A 57 -14.64 0.43 15.70
N PHE A 58 -15.68 -0.26 15.22
CA PHE A 58 -15.74 -1.72 15.31
C PHE A 58 -15.29 -2.38 14.01
N ALA A 59 -14.45 -3.41 14.12
CA ALA A 59 -14.07 -4.28 13.02
C ALA A 59 -14.39 -5.74 13.36
N VAL A 60 -14.71 -6.54 12.34
CA VAL A 60 -14.81 -8.00 12.49
C VAL A 60 -13.48 -8.59 12.05
N ILE A 61 -12.70 -9.08 13.02
CA ILE A 61 -11.38 -9.65 12.81
C ILE A 61 -11.45 -11.13 13.15
N ASN A 62 -11.13 -11.99 12.17
CA ASN A 62 -11.21 -13.44 12.31
C ASN A 62 -12.55 -13.92 12.90
N GLY A 63 -13.66 -13.39 12.37
CA GLY A 63 -15.03 -13.71 12.82
C GLY A 63 -15.46 -13.09 14.15
N ARG A 64 -14.60 -12.32 14.83
CA ARG A 64 -14.90 -11.70 16.12
C ARG A 64 -14.99 -10.18 16.00
N LYS A 65 -16.09 -9.59 16.49
CA LYS A 65 -16.23 -8.13 16.60
C LYS A 65 -15.26 -7.61 17.67
N ARG A 66 -14.40 -6.66 17.29
CA ARG A 66 -13.43 -5.99 18.17
C ARG A 66 -13.56 -4.49 18.00
N GLU A 67 -13.40 -3.76 19.09
CA GLU A 67 -13.23 -2.31 19.05
C GLU A 67 -11.77 -1.99 18.75
N LEU A 68 -11.55 -1.11 17.79
CA LEU A 68 -10.24 -0.58 17.42
C LEU A 68 -10.19 0.90 17.77
N SER A 69 -9.10 1.32 18.40
CA SER A 69 -8.80 2.70 18.76
C SER A 69 -7.74 3.26 17.82
N VAL A 70 -8.08 4.32 17.10
CA VAL A 70 -7.17 5.01 16.19
C VAL A 70 -6.16 5.79 17.02
N VAL A 71 -4.88 5.38 16.99
CA VAL A 71 -3.81 6.07 17.73
C VAL A 71 -2.93 6.94 16.85
N GLY A 72 -3.05 6.77 15.53
CA GLY A 72 -2.33 7.58 14.57
C GLY A 72 -2.76 7.34 13.14
N ILE A 73 -2.27 8.20 12.25
CA ILE A 73 -2.49 8.13 10.81
C ILE A 73 -1.12 8.00 10.15
N GLY A 74 -1.00 7.08 9.19
CA GLY A 74 0.26 6.81 8.52
C GLY A 74 0.13 6.43 7.05
N LEU A 75 1.28 6.37 6.39
CA LEU A 75 1.44 5.96 4.99
C LEU A 75 2.49 4.85 4.90
N SER A 76 2.31 3.91 3.99
CA SER A 76 3.35 2.95 3.63
C SER A 76 3.55 2.93 2.11
N PRO A 77 4.80 2.83 1.61
CA PRO A 77 5.07 2.67 0.18
C PRO A 77 4.37 1.47 -0.47
N GLU A 78 3.95 0.47 0.31
CA GLU A 78 3.19 -0.67 -0.21
C GLU A 78 1.76 -0.32 -0.61
N PHE A 79 1.18 0.71 0.00
CA PHE A 79 -0.24 1.04 -0.08
C PHE A 79 -0.48 2.48 -0.52
N VAL A 80 0.36 3.00 -1.42
CA VAL A 80 0.10 4.29 -2.10
C VAL A 80 -1.23 4.25 -2.85
N TYR A 81 -1.53 3.11 -3.48
CA TYR A 81 -2.86 2.83 -4.03
C TYR A 81 -3.48 1.69 -3.22
N ALA A 82 -4.40 2.03 -2.32
CA ALA A 82 -5.15 1.06 -1.53
C ALA A 82 -6.27 0.44 -2.39
N ILE A 83 -5.90 -0.53 -3.22
CA ILE A 83 -6.82 -1.25 -4.10
C ILE A 83 -7.18 -2.58 -3.45
N ARG A 84 -8.47 -2.83 -3.26
CA ARG A 84 -8.97 -4.12 -2.78
C ARG A 84 -8.65 -5.22 -3.80
N PRO A 85 -8.29 -6.45 -3.36
CA PRO A 85 -8.13 -7.58 -4.28
C PRO A 85 -9.36 -7.77 -5.16
N GLY A 86 -9.18 -7.69 -6.48
CA GLY A 86 -10.23 -7.82 -7.50
C GLY A 86 -10.78 -6.50 -8.04
N ASP A 87 -10.52 -5.37 -7.36
CA ASP A 87 -10.94 -4.05 -7.84
C ASP A 87 -9.93 -3.47 -8.83
N LEU A 88 -10.40 -2.59 -9.71
CA LEU A 88 -9.57 -1.92 -10.72
C LEU A 88 -9.03 -0.58 -10.25
N MET A 89 -9.70 0.07 -9.30
CA MET A 89 -9.41 1.42 -8.82
C MET A 89 -9.41 1.46 -7.29
N PRO A 90 -8.61 2.35 -6.66
CA PRO A 90 -8.68 2.57 -5.23
C PRO A 90 -10.03 3.19 -4.85
N ASP A 91 -10.53 2.83 -3.68
CA ASP A 91 -11.75 3.38 -3.11
C ASP A 91 -11.62 3.44 -1.59
N ASP A 92 -11.16 4.58 -1.10
CA ASP A 92 -10.89 4.81 0.33
C ASP A 92 -12.16 4.76 1.20
N SER A 93 -13.35 4.86 0.61
CA SER A 93 -14.63 4.74 1.32
C SER A 93 -15.05 3.28 1.55
N ARG A 94 -14.45 2.34 0.82
CA ARG A 94 -14.79 0.91 0.85
C ARG A 94 -13.62 0.01 1.22
N PHE A 95 -12.39 0.51 1.10
CA PHE A 95 -11.18 -0.25 1.43
C PHE A 95 -10.20 0.57 2.28
N GLY A 96 -9.84 0.03 3.44
CA GLY A 96 -8.88 0.65 4.35
C GLY A 96 -7.68 -0.24 4.62
N VAL A 97 -6.49 0.36 4.69
CA VAL A 97 -5.29 -0.30 5.19
C VAL A 97 -4.99 0.22 6.58
N MET A 98 -4.65 -0.71 7.47
CA MET A 98 -4.47 -0.46 8.89
C MET A 98 -3.27 -1.25 9.40
N TRP A 99 -2.53 -0.66 10.33
CA TRP A 99 -1.37 -1.31 10.96
C TRP A 99 -1.58 -1.50 12.45
N MET A 100 -1.30 -2.72 12.92
CA MET A 100 -1.45 -3.12 14.32
C MET A 100 -0.16 -3.76 14.81
N ASP A 101 0.05 -3.76 16.13
CA ASP A 101 1.17 -4.50 16.73
C ASP A 101 1.17 -5.97 16.28
N ARG A 102 2.37 -6.49 15.97
CA ARG A 102 2.53 -7.84 15.45
C ARG A 102 2.04 -8.92 16.40
N LYS A 103 2.29 -8.81 17.71
CA LYS A 103 1.83 -9.82 18.67
C LYS A 103 0.31 -9.79 18.77
N ALA A 104 -0.27 -8.60 18.88
CA ALA A 104 -1.71 -8.41 18.91
C ALA A 104 -2.41 -9.01 17.68
N LEU A 105 -1.89 -8.75 16.49
CA LEU A 105 -2.48 -9.25 15.25
C LEU A 105 -2.25 -10.76 15.09
N ALA A 106 -1.08 -11.27 15.45
CA ALA A 106 -0.80 -12.71 15.42
C ALA A 106 -1.79 -13.48 16.30
N THR A 107 -2.04 -13.02 17.53
CA THR A 107 -3.04 -13.63 18.43
C THR A 107 -4.47 -13.45 17.95
N ALA A 108 -4.77 -12.39 17.18
CA ALA A 108 -6.10 -12.24 16.59
C ALA A 108 -6.39 -13.28 15.49
N PHE A 109 -5.36 -13.78 14.83
CA PHE A 109 -5.44 -14.72 13.71
C PHE A 109 -4.95 -16.14 14.05
N ASP A 110 -4.61 -16.44 15.31
CA ASP A 110 -4.00 -17.70 15.75
C ASP A 110 -2.72 -18.03 14.94
N MET A 111 -1.87 -17.02 14.73
CA MET A 111 -0.65 -17.07 13.91
C MET A 111 0.63 -16.75 14.71
N GLU A 112 0.64 -16.98 16.02
CA GLU A 112 1.83 -16.76 16.85
C GLU A 112 3.05 -17.52 16.33
N GLY A 113 4.18 -16.81 16.18
CA GLY A 113 5.41 -17.37 15.62
C GLY A 113 5.39 -17.55 14.09
N GLY A 114 4.26 -17.29 13.42
CA GLY A 114 4.11 -17.38 11.98
C GLY A 114 4.19 -16.04 11.24
N PHE A 115 4.05 -16.13 9.93
CA PHE A 115 3.79 -15.02 9.01
C PHE A 115 3.00 -15.54 7.80
N ASN A 116 2.28 -14.66 7.12
CA ASN A 116 1.55 -14.94 5.87
C ASN A 116 2.02 -14.07 4.70
N ASP A 117 2.86 -13.08 4.95
CA ASP A 117 3.44 -12.19 3.95
C ASP A 117 4.89 -11.87 4.33
N VAL A 118 5.77 -11.75 3.34
CA VAL A 118 7.17 -11.40 3.53
C VAL A 118 7.66 -10.56 2.37
N THR A 119 8.29 -9.43 2.69
CA THR A 119 8.95 -8.57 1.70
C THR A 119 10.45 -8.54 1.93
N LEU A 120 11.22 -8.58 0.84
CA LEU A 120 12.68 -8.68 0.86
C LEU A 120 13.30 -7.63 -0.03
N LYS A 121 14.46 -7.12 0.37
CA LYS A 121 15.31 -6.28 -0.47
C LYS A 121 16.42 -7.13 -1.08
N LEU A 122 16.54 -7.06 -2.40
CA LEU A 122 17.61 -7.74 -3.11
C LEU A 122 18.93 -6.99 -2.95
N ALA A 123 20.03 -7.76 -2.86
CA ALA A 123 21.38 -7.20 -2.93
C ALA A 123 21.63 -6.56 -4.30
N PRO A 124 22.55 -5.58 -4.40
CA PRO A 124 22.90 -4.98 -5.70
C PRO A 124 23.30 -6.04 -6.73
N GLY A 125 22.69 -5.98 -7.93
CA GLY A 125 22.96 -6.92 -9.02
C GLY A 125 22.32 -8.30 -8.89
N ALA A 126 21.63 -8.61 -7.78
CA ALA A 126 20.95 -9.90 -7.62
C ALA A 126 19.75 -10.03 -8.58
N SER A 127 19.54 -11.24 -9.10
CA SER A 127 18.44 -11.56 -10.01
C SER A 127 17.13 -11.74 -9.24
N ALA A 128 16.11 -10.94 -9.58
CA ALA A 128 14.78 -11.08 -8.99
C ALA A 128 14.13 -12.43 -9.35
N ALA A 129 14.35 -12.93 -10.57
CA ALA A 129 13.80 -14.21 -11.01
C ALA A 129 14.40 -15.39 -10.23
N GLU A 130 15.71 -15.36 -9.96
CA GLU A 130 16.36 -16.40 -9.15
C GLU A 130 15.92 -16.34 -7.68
N ALA A 131 15.77 -15.13 -7.13
CA ALA A 131 15.27 -14.94 -5.77
C ALA A 131 13.84 -15.48 -5.61
N VAL A 132 12.95 -15.19 -6.57
CA VAL A 132 11.58 -15.73 -6.61
C VAL A 132 11.61 -17.26 -6.67
N ALA A 133 12.33 -17.85 -7.62
CA ALA A 133 12.40 -19.30 -7.78
C ALA A 133 12.98 -20.00 -6.53
N TYR A 134 13.92 -19.36 -5.83
CA TYR A 134 14.45 -19.89 -4.58
C TYR A 134 13.43 -19.82 -3.44
N LEU A 135 12.75 -18.68 -3.26
CA LEU A 135 11.72 -18.50 -2.23
C LEU A 135 10.55 -19.45 -2.43
N ASP A 136 10.11 -19.65 -3.67
CA ASP A 136 9.00 -20.55 -3.98
C ASP A 136 9.32 -21.99 -3.55
N ARG A 137 10.52 -22.50 -3.90
CA ARG A 137 10.98 -23.83 -3.46
C ARG A 137 11.12 -23.92 -1.94
N LEU A 138 11.61 -22.86 -1.29
CA LEU A 138 11.79 -22.84 0.16
C LEU A 138 10.45 -22.89 0.91
N LEU A 139 9.45 -22.19 0.38
CA LEU A 139 8.13 -22.03 1.00
C LEU A 139 7.08 -23.04 0.52
N GLU A 140 7.40 -23.87 -0.48
CA GLU A 140 6.50 -24.88 -1.06
C GLU A 140 5.90 -25.80 0.01
N ARG A 141 6.74 -26.34 0.90
CA ARG A 141 6.32 -27.23 2.01
C ARG A 141 5.41 -26.54 3.05
N TYR A 142 5.33 -25.22 3.02
CA TYR A 142 4.52 -24.40 3.92
C TYR A 142 3.27 -23.83 3.23
N GLY A 143 3.02 -24.17 1.96
CA GLY A 143 1.87 -23.68 1.20
C GLY A 143 2.06 -22.26 0.65
N GLY A 144 3.30 -21.85 0.34
CA GLY A 144 3.58 -20.56 -0.30
C GLY A 144 2.79 -20.38 -1.60
N LEU A 145 2.22 -19.18 -1.79
CA LEU A 145 1.37 -18.85 -2.95
C LEU A 145 2.16 -18.36 -4.18
N GLY A 146 3.49 -18.34 -4.08
CA GLY A 146 4.40 -17.78 -5.09
C GLY A 146 4.85 -16.36 -4.75
N ALA A 147 6.14 -16.10 -4.88
CA ALA A 147 6.74 -14.78 -4.76
C ALA A 147 6.65 -14.02 -6.10
N PHE A 148 6.62 -12.68 -6.03
CA PHE A 148 6.59 -11.83 -7.22
C PHE A 148 7.55 -10.65 -7.08
N PRO A 149 8.13 -10.16 -8.19
CA PRO A 149 9.02 -9.00 -8.16
C PRO A 149 8.25 -7.70 -7.88
N ARG A 150 8.96 -6.68 -7.40
CA ARG A 150 8.41 -5.34 -7.14
C ARG A 150 7.66 -4.74 -8.34
N SER A 151 8.08 -5.05 -9.56
CA SER A 151 7.43 -4.60 -10.80
C SER A 151 5.96 -5.03 -10.93
N LEU A 152 5.57 -6.11 -10.23
CA LEU A 152 4.19 -6.63 -10.19
C LEU A 152 3.45 -6.25 -8.90
N GLN A 153 4.11 -5.56 -7.96
CA GLN A 153 3.44 -5.05 -6.77
C GLN A 153 2.47 -3.94 -7.20
N ILE A 154 1.21 -4.01 -6.77
CA ILE A 154 0.10 -3.21 -7.28
C ILE A 154 0.40 -1.71 -7.23
N SER A 155 0.78 -1.18 -6.07
CA SER A 155 1.09 0.25 -5.91
C SER A 155 2.26 0.68 -6.79
N HIS A 156 3.31 -0.14 -6.90
CA HIS A 156 4.47 0.15 -7.74
C HIS A 156 4.11 0.14 -9.23
N TRP A 157 3.34 -0.86 -9.68
CA TRP A 157 2.89 -0.96 -11.06
C TRP A 157 1.99 0.20 -11.47
N TYR A 158 1.05 0.59 -10.59
CA TYR A 158 0.18 1.74 -10.81
C TYR A 158 0.99 3.04 -10.92
N LEU A 159 1.84 3.30 -9.93
CA LEU A 159 2.65 4.51 -9.87
C LEU A 159 3.59 4.61 -11.08
N ASP A 160 4.27 3.53 -11.44
CA ASP A 160 5.18 3.52 -12.59
C ASP A 160 4.43 3.75 -13.91
N SER A 161 3.23 3.18 -14.05
CA SER A 161 2.39 3.37 -15.23
C SER A 161 1.88 4.81 -15.34
N GLU A 162 1.47 5.42 -14.23
CA GLU A 162 1.04 6.82 -14.17
C GLU A 162 2.21 7.77 -14.51
N LEU A 163 3.40 7.54 -13.95
CA LEU A 163 4.59 8.33 -14.24
C LEU A 163 5.01 8.22 -15.71
N ARG A 164 4.93 7.03 -16.30
CA ARG A 164 5.18 6.83 -17.74
C ARG A 164 4.16 7.59 -18.59
N GLN A 165 2.88 7.54 -18.24
CA GLN A 165 1.83 8.28 -18.92
C GLN A 165 2.07 9.80 -18.84
N LEU A 166 2.33 10.33 -17.64
CA LEU A 166 2.60 11.75 -17.42
C LEU A 166 3.82 12.23 -18.22
N ARG A 167 4.88 11.43 -18.30
CA ARG A 167 6.04 11.73 -19.16
C ARG A 167 5.66 11.80 -20.64
N GLY A 168 4.79 10.89 -21.10
CA GLY A 168 4.25 10.90 -22.46
C GLY A 168 3.46 12.18 -22.75
N PHE A 169 2.54 12.57 -21.87
CA PHE A 169 1.78 13.82 -22.01
C PHE A 169 2.68 15.06 -21.98
N GLY A 170 3.65 15.08 -21.07
CA GLY A 170 4.62 16.17 -20.96
C GLY A 170 5.48 16.39 -22.20
N MET A 171 5.63 15.37 -23.06
CA MET A 171 6.35 15.49 -24.33
C MET A 171 5.41 15.74 -25.51
N PHE A 172 4.28 15.03 -25.57
CA PHE A 172 3.38 15.05 -26.74
C PHE A 172 2.71 16.41 -26.94
N VAL A 173 2.12 16.97 -25.88
CA VAL A 173 1.38 18.25 -25.97
C VAL A 173 2.27 19.40 -26.44
N PRO A 174 3.48 19.61 -25.85
CA PRO A 174 4.37 20.67 -26.33
C PRO A 174 4.85 20.48 -27.77
N VAL A 175 5.16 19.24 -28.19
CA VAL A 175 5.62 18.97 -29.56
C VAL A 175 4.54 19.31 -30.58
N VAL A 176 3.29 18.91 -30.34
CA VAL A 176 2.16 19.27 -31.22
C VAL A 176 1.99 20.78 -31.27
N PHE A 177 1.97 21.46 -30.11
CA PHE A 177 1.80 22.91 -30.05
C PHE A 177 2.92 23.65 -30.81
N LEU A 178 4.17 23.28 -30.58
CA LEU A 178 5.33 23.88 -31.25
C LEU A 178 5.29 23.63 -32.76
N SER A 179 4.88 22.44 -33.18
CA SER A 179 4.75 22.08 -34.60
C SER A 179 3.69 22.92 -35.30
N VAL A 180 2.52 23.11 -34.67
CA VAL A 180 1.45 23.97 -35.20
C VAL A 180 1.91 25.43 -35.23
N ALA A 181 2.55 25.92 -34.18
CA ALA A 181 3.07 27.29 -34.11
C ALA A 181 4.11 27.55 -35.22
N ALA A 182 5.06 26.64 -35.41
CA ALA A 182 6.07 26.72 -36.47
C ALA A 182 5.43 26.70 -37.88
N PHE A 183 4.41 25.86 -38.08
CA PHE A 183 3.65 25.82 -39.33
C PHE A 183 2.94 27.15 -39.62
N LEU A 184 2.20 27.70 -38.65
CA LEU A 184 1.52 28.99 -38.78
C LEU A 184 2.51 30.13 -39.05
N LEU A 185 3.64 30.16 -38.34
CA LEU A 185 4.70 31.14 -38.55
C LEU A 185 5.25 31.09 -39.99
N ASN A 186 5.52 29.89 -40.50
CA ASN A 186 5.99 29.71 -41.88
C ASN A 186 4.95 30.16 -42.92
N VAL A 187 3.66 29.93 -42.68
CA VAL A 187 2.58 30.41 -43.56
C VAL A 187 2.53 31.94 -43.61
N VAL A 188 2.72 32.61 -42.47
CA VAL A 188 2.73 34.08 -42.40
C VAL A 188 3.97 34.67 -43.07
N LEU A 189 5.16 34.07 -42.87
CA LEU A 189 6.42 34.56 -43.45
C LEU A 189 6.55 34.36 -44.96
N ARG A 190 5.77 33.44 -45.55
CA ARG A 190 5.78 33.16 -47.00
C ARG A 190 4.76 33.98 -47.79
N ARG A 191 4.00 34.87 -47.14
CA ARG A 191 3.15 35.88 -47.79
C ARG A 191 3.90 37.20 -47.91
#